data_AF-A0A8X6LNT5-F1
#
_entry.id   AF-A0A8X6LNT5-F1
#
_cell.length_a   1.000
_cell.length_b   1.000
_cell.length_c   1.000
_cell.angle_alpha   90.00
_cell.angle_beta   90.00
_cell.angle_gamma   90.00
#
_symmetry.space_group_name_H-M   'P 1'
#
loop_
_entity.id
_entity.type
_entity.pdbx_description
1 polymer ?
#
loop_
_entity_poly.entity_id
_entity_poly.type
_entity_poly.pdbx_seq_one_letter_code
_entity_poly.pdbx_strand_id
1 'polypeptide(L)' 'EPQPSVTWWKGNILVDDTYNITPQEVVRNEVVLTDLQRSDLLVEITCQASNTNLTKPRMGVVMLDLNCKLHLFERFSMK' A
#
# COMPACT_ATOMS: atom_id res chain seq x y z
N GLU A 1 21.79 -10.03 11.87
CA GLU A 1 20.48 -10.64 11.56
C GLU A 1 20.32 -10.71 10.05
N PRO A 2 19.60 -11.69 9.47
CA PRO A 2 19.36 -11.72 8.02
C PRO A 2 18.55 -10.50 7.59
N GLN A 3 18.81 -10.01 6.37
CA GLN A 3 18.07 -8.88 5.80
C GLN A 3 16.58 -9.27 5.63
N PRO A 4 15.64 -8.42 6.08
CA PRO A 4 14.22 -8.69 5.89
C PRO A 4 13.82 -8.68 4.42
N SER A 5 12.80 -9.48 4.08
CA SER A 5 11.92 -9.14 2.98
C SER A 5 10.81 -8.21 3.48
N VAL A 6 10.37 -7.28 2.63
CA VAL A 6 9.26 -6.36 2.94
C VAL A 6 8.20 -6.49 1.84
N THR A 7 6.97 -6.82 2.23
CA THR A 7 5.85 -7.13 1.33
C THR A 7 4.60 -6.34 1.72
N TRP A 8 3.72 -6.08 0.76
CA TRP A 8 2.43 -5.45 0.97
C TRP A 8 1.27 -6.42 0.72
N TRP A 9 0.25 -6.33 1.56
CA TRP A 9 -0.89 -7.24 1.58
C TRP A 9 -2.21 -6.48 1.71
N LYS A 10 -3.25 -6.97 1.06
CA LYS A 10 -4.65 -6.55 1.26
C LYS A 10 -5.42 -7.76 1.80
N GLY A 11 -5.62 -7.79 3.12
CA GLY A 11 -6.03 -9.03 3.80
C GLY A 11 -5.01 -10.14 3.56
N ASN A 12 -5.44 -11.21 2.90
CA ASN A 12 -4.57 -12.37 2.56
C ASN A 12 -4.04 -12.34 1.12
N ILE A 13 -4.30 -11.26 0.37
CA ILE A 13 -3.86 -11.13 -1.03
C ILE A 13 -2.54 -10.36 -1.05
N LEU A 14 -1.50 -10.97 -1.63
CA LEU A 14 -0.23 -10.30 -1.88
C LEU A 14 -0.44 -9.20 -2.92
N VAL A 15 -0.04 -7.97 -2.58
CA VAL A 15 -0.12 -6.80 -3.46
C VAL A 15 1.23 -6.53 -4.11
N ASP A 16 2.31 -6.62 -3.34
CA ASP A 16 3.67 -6.38 -3.81
C ASP A 16 4.69 -7.10 -2.94
N ASP A 17 5.64 -7.81 -3.56
CA ASP A 17 6.80 -8.46 -2.91
C ASP A 17 8.14 -7.92 -3.42
N THR A 18 8.12 -6.88 -4.25
CA THR A 18 9.33 -6.24 -4.77
C THR A 18 9.86 -5.21 -3.78
N TYR A 19 11.08 -5.43 -3.30
CA TYR A 19 11.72 -4.52 -2.35
C TYR A 19 13.17 -4.27 -2.77
N ASN A 20 13.66 -3.11 -2.36
CA ASN A 20 15.03 -2.68 -2.64
C ASN A 20 15.77 -2.35 -1.35
N ILE A 21 17.08 -2.45 -1.41
CA ILE A 21 17.98 -2.01 -0.34
C ILE A 21 18.46 -0.61 -0.71
N THR A 22 18.17 0.36 0.14
CA THR A 22 18.62 1.74 -0.05
C THR A 22 20.14 1.86 0.19
N PRO A 23 20.81 2.93 -0.29
CA PRO A 23 22.23 3.17 0.00
C PRO A 23 22.56 3.27 1.49
N GLN A 24 21.57 3.54 2.34
CA GLN A 24 21.68 3.57 3.80
C GLN A 24 21.45 2.19 4.45
N GLU A 25 21.45 1.12 3.65
CA GLU A 25 21.22 -0.27 4.08
C GLU A 25 19.83 -0.53 4.70
N VAL A 26 18.85 0.32 4.39
CA VAL A 26 17.46 0.13 4.78
C VAL A 26 16.71 -0.62 3.69
N VAL A 27 16.05 -1.72 4.04
CA VAL A 27 15.11 -2.42 3.15
C VAL A 27 13.81 -1.63 3.03
N ARG A 28 13.39 -1.34 1.79
CA ARG A 28 12.22 -0.51 1.51
C ARG A 28 11.40 -1.13 0.38
N ASN A 29 10.08 -1.17 0.60
CA ASN A 29 9.09 -1.51 -0.41
C ASN A 29 8.12 -0.32 -0.56
N GLU A 30 7.89 0.13 -1.79
CA GLU A 30 6.95 1.19 -2.13
C GLU A 30 5.83 0.65 -3.03
N VAL A 31 4.63 0.51 -2.48
CA VAL A 31 3.46 0.06 -3.25
C VAL A 31 2.76 1.21 -3.96
N VAL A 32 2.42 1.02 -5.24
CA VAL A 32 1.62 1.95 -6.05
C VAL A 32 0.26 1.32 -6.34
N LEU A 33 -0.82 1.96 -5.86
CA LEU A 33 -2.20 1.53 -6.11
C LEU A 33 -2.80 2.37 -7.25
N THR A 34 -2.98 1.77 -8.44
CA THR A 34 -3.35 2.50 -9.66
C THR A 34 -4.86 2.58 -9.93
N ASP A 35 -5.66 1.63 -9.45
CA ASP A 35 -7.10 1.54 -9.74
C ASP A 35 -7.91 1.47 -8.43
N LEU A 36 -7.87 2.56 -7.65
CA LEU A 36 -8.63 2.67 -6.42
C LEU A 36 -10.13 2.82 -6.71
N GLN A 37 -10.92 1.90 -6.19
CA GLN A 37 -12.36 1.87 -6.35
C GLN A 37 -13.06 2.32 -5.07
N ARG A 38 -14.36 2.65 -5.15
CA ARG A 38 -15.15 3.01 -3.96
C ARG A 38 -15.17 1.90 -2.91
N SER A 39 -15.10 0.64 -3.34
CA SER A 39 -14.99 -0.52 -2.45
C SER A 39 -13.69 -0.57 -1.65
N ASP A 40 -12.69 0.23 -2.00
CA ASP A 40 -11.41 0.31 -1.30
C ASP A 40 -11.42 1.35 -0.17
N LEU A 41 -12.54 2.05 0.04
CA LEU A 41 -12.72 2.95 1.18
C LEU A 41 -12.66 2.15 2.49
N LEU A 42 -11.81 2.61 3.41
CA LEU A 42 -11.50 2.01 4.70
C LEU A 42 -10.90 0.61 4.62
N VAL A 43 -10.42 0.19 3.44
CA VAL A 43 -9.62 -1.03 3.31
C VAL A 43 -8.29 -0.81 4.00
N GLU A 44 -7.86 -1.83 4.77
CA GLU A 44 -6.53 -1.90 5.34
C GLU A 44 -5.55 -2.55 4.35
N ILE A 45 -4.40 -1.90 4.19
CA ILE A 45 -3.22 -2.42 3.51
C ILE A 45 -2.14 -2.66 4.57
N THR A 46 -1.58 -3.86 4.59
CA THR A 46 -0.59 -4.28 5.59
C THR A 46 0.80 -4.38 4.94
N CYS A 47 1.76 -3.67 5.49
CA CYS A 47 3.18 -3.90 5.24
C CYS A 47 3.70 -4.97 6.21
N GLN A 48 4.40 -5.95 5.70
CA GLN A 48 4.97 -7.05 6.47
C GLN A 48 6.47 -7.17 6.20
N ALA A 49 7.27 -7.04 7.27
CA ALA A 49 8.71 -7.26 7.25
C ALA A 49 9.05 -8.60 7.92
N SER A 50 9.73 -9.49 7.19
CA SER A 50 10.08 -10.83 7.65
C SER A 50 11.57 -11.11 7.50
N ASN A 51 12.25 -11.41 8.61
CA ASN A 51 13.68 -11.73 8.63
C ASN A 51 13.94 -13.22 8.34
N THR A 52 13.09 -14.10 8.88
CA THR A 52 13.20 -15.57 8.79
C THR A 52 11.83 -16.23 9.01
N ASN A 53 11.72 -17.52 8.70
CA ASN A 53 10.53 -18.33 9.00
C ASN A 53 10.40 -18.75 10.47
N LEU A 54 11.32 -18.31 11.35
CA LEU A 54 11.35 -18.73 12.77
C LEU A 54 10.68 -17.72 13.70
N THR A 55 10.50 -16.48 13.25
CA THR A 55 9.97 -15.37 14.03
C THR A 55 8.72 -14.81 13.37
N LYS A 56 7.76 -14.33 14.18
CA LYS A 56 6.61 -13.61 13.63
C LYS A 56 7.09 -12.36 12.89
N PRO A 57 6.58 -12.08 11.69
CA PRO A 57 6.96 -10.89 10.96
C PRO A 57 6.45 -9.63 11.67
N ARG A 58 7.17 -8.53 11.50
CA ARG A 58 6.73 -7.22 11.97
C ARG A 58 5.75 -6.65 10.96
N MET A 59 4.61 -6.15 11.44
CA MET A 59 3.55 -5.62 10.58
C MET A 59 3.28 -4.15 10.90
N GLY A 60 2.96 -3.38 9.85
CA GLY A 60 2.39 -2.04 9.93
C GLY A 60 1.15 -1.98 9.05
N VAL A 61 0.11 -1.26 9.49
CA VAL A 61 -1.17 -1.19 8.79
C VAL A 61 -1.46 0.25 8.39
N VAL A 62 -1.92 0.44 7.16
CA VAL A 62 -2.38 1.71 6.61
C VAL A 62 -3.83 1.52 6.17
N MET A 63 -4.73 2.36 6.68
CA MET A 63 -6.13 2.38 6.26
C MET A 63 -6.33 3.41 5.15
N LEU A 64 -6.97 3.01 4.05
CA LEU A 64 -7.23 3.88 2.91
C LEU A 64 -8.49 4.73 3.18
N ASP A 65 -8.31 6.04 3.34
CA ASP A 65 -9.42 6.99 3.34
C ASP A 65 -9.54 7.63 1.94
N LEU A 66 -10.63 7.34 1.25
CA LEU A 66 -10.83 7.71 -0.15
C LEU A 66 -11.90 8.79 -0.28
N ASN A 67 -11.55 9.88 -0.95
CA ASN A 67 -12.49 10.94 -1.28
C ASN A 67 -12.52 11.16 -2.80
N CYS A 68 -13.69 11.00 -3.41
CA CYS A 68 -13.92 11.36 -4.80
C CYS A 68 -14.67 12.69 -4.87
N LYS A 69 -13.96 13.77 -5.18
CA LYS A 69 -14.60 15.06 -5.45
C LYS A 69 -15.08 15.06 -6.90
N LEU A 70 -16.41 15.14 -7.06
CA LEU A 70 -17.00 15.38 -8.37
C LEU A 70 -16.64 16.81 -8.79
N HIS A 71 -15.67 16.94 -9.69
CA HIS A 71 -15.42 18.20 -10.37
C HIS A 71 -16.47 18.38 -11.46
N LEU A 72 -17.64 18.89 -11.07
CA LEU A 72 -18.63 19.43 -12.01
C LEU A 72 -17.99 20.64 -12.69
N PHE A 73 -17.44 20.45 -13.88
CA PHE A 73 -17.18 21.56 -14.79
C PHE A 73 -18.52 22.26 -15.05
N GLU A 74 -18.53 23.59 -14.93
CA GLU A 74 -19.65 24.49 -15.28
C GLU A 74 -20.03 24.41 -16.77
N ARG A 75 -20.53 23.27 -17.25
CA ARG A 75 -21.15 23.13 -18.58
C ARG A 75 -22.65 23.43 -18.55
N PHE A 76 -23.05 24.43 -17.78
CA PHE A 76 -24.38 25.05 -17.87
C PHE A 76 -24.27 26.57 -17.88
N SER A 77 -23.40 27.13 -18.73
CA SER A 77 -23.68 28.46 -19.30
C SER A 77 -24.47 28.23 -20.58
N MET A 78 -25.80 28.10 -20.45
CA MET A 78 -26.69 28.46 -21.56
C MET A 78 -26.56 29.96 -21.79
N LYS A 79 -25.79 30.33 -22.81
CA LYS A 79 -26.02 31.54 -23.59
C LYS A 79 -26.36 31.10 -25.01
#